data_AF-A0A661X7T7-F1
#
_entry.id   AF-A0A661X7T7-F1
#
_cell.length_a   1.000
_cell.length_b   1.000
_cell.length_c   1.000
_cell.angle_alpha   90.00
_cell.angle_beta   90.00
_cell.angle_gamma   90.00
#
_symmetry.space_group_name_H-M   'P 1'
#
loop_
_entity.id
_entity.type
_entity.pdbx_description
1 polymer ?
#
loop_
_entity_poly.entity_id
_entity_poly.type
_entity_poly.pdbx_seq_one_letter_code
_entity_poly.pdbx_strand_id
1 'polypeptide(L)'
;MVIASGTSSGKTECFLIPIYNHLLKEYEEERLTPGVRALLLYPMNALANDQLRRLREIARVMEEKIPEVKITFGRYVGDTPETKREGEEKFRLMNLGEELVESELLSREEMREKPPHILITNYAMLEYLLLRPKDSPFFDGEYAKNWKFLVLDEAH
;
A
#
# COMPACT_ATOMS: atom_id res chain seq x y z
N MET A 1 8.39 -3.49 -14.67
CA MET A 1 9.42 -2.43 -14.58
C MET A 1 10.18 -2.69 -13.30
N VAL A 2 11.49 -2.91 -13.37
CA VAL A 2 12.34 -3.12 -12.19
C VAL A 2 13.14 -1.83 -11.99
N ILE A 3 12.98 -1.17 -10.85
CA ILE A 3 13.76 0.02 -10.49
C ILE A 3 14.58 -0.35 -9.26
N ALA A 4 15.89 -0.49 -9.44
CA ALA A 4 16.87 -0.60 -8.37
C ALA A 4 17.77 0.64 -8.45
N SER A 5 17.89 1.41 -7.38
CA SER A 5 18.81 2.57 -7.34
C SER A 5 19.32 2.81 -5.92
N GLY A 6 20.45 3.48 -5.76
CA GLY A 6 21.03 3.90 -4.48
C GLY A 6 20.43 5.22 -3.95
N THR A 7 20.61 5.49 -2.66
CA THR A 7 19.99 6.59 -1.91
C THR A 7 20.30 8.01 -2.44
N SER A 8 19.27 8.88 -2.44
CA SER A 8 19.31 10.36 -2.51
C SER A 8 19.23 11.08 -3.87
N SER A 9 18.12 10.97 -4.63
CA SER A 9 17.78 12.01 -5.66
C SER A 9 16.35 12.05 -6.22
N GLY A 10 15.38 11.25 -5.75
CA GLY A 10 13.99 11.29 -6.28
C GLY A 10 13.36 9.92 -6.59
N LYS A 11 13.81 8.84 -5.94
CA LYS A 11 13.32 7.47 -6.19
C LYS A 11 11.81 7.34 -5.98
N THR A 12 11.31 7.96 -4.92
CA THR A 12 9.92 7.83 -4.48
C THR A 12 8.98 8.27 -5.60
N GLU A 13 9.28 9.40 -6.23
CA GLU A 13 8.55 9.92 -7.37
C GLU A 13 8.67 8.99 -8.60
N CYS A 14 9.84 8.40 -8.84
CA CYS A 14 10.08 7.51 -10.00
C CYS A 14 9.19 6.25 -10.02
N PHE A 15 8.72 5.76 -8.87
CA PHE A 15 7.77 4.65 -8.84
C PHE A 15 6.34 5.07 -8.46
N LEU A 16 6.16 6.06 -7.57
CA LEU A 16 4.80 6.48 -7.18
C LEU A 16 4.06 7.13 -8.35
N ILE A 17 4.70 8.03 -9.10
CA ILE A 17 4.03 8.69 -10.24
C ILE A 17 3.48 7.68 -11.25
N PRO A 18 4.25 6.71 -11.77
CA PRO A 18 3.70 5.72 -12.70
C PRO A 18 2.65 4.79 -12.07
N ILE A 19 2.76 4.46 -10.77
CA ILE A 19 1.74 3.68 -10.07
C ILE A 19 0.42 4.45 -9.99
N TYR A 20 0.44 5.69 -9.51
CA TYR A 20 -0.76 6.53 -9.41
C TYR A 20 -1.35 6.84 -10.79
N ASN A 21 -0.52 7.13 -11.80
CA ASN A 21 -1.00 7.32 -13.17
C ASN A 21 -1.71 6.07 -13.72
N HIS A 22 -1.19 4.88 -13.42
CA HIS A 22 -1.87 3.64 -13.81
C HIS A 22 -3.22 3.48 -13.11
N LEU A 23 -3.27 3.72 -11.80
CA LEU A 23 -4.49 3.60 -11.00
C LEU A 23 -5.56 4.62 -11.39
N LEU A 24 -5.16 5.86 -11.67
CA LEU A 24 -6.04 6.89 -12.20
C LEU A 24 -6.61 6.49 -13.55
N LYS A 25 -5.80 5.92 -14.44
CA LYS A 25 -6.28 5.39 -15.71
C LYS A 25 -7.26 4.21 -15.54
N GLU A 26 -7.03 3.32 -14.56
CA GLU A 26 -8.01 2.27 -14.25
C GLU A 26 -9.33 2.85 -13.73
N TYR A 27 -9.27 3.95 -12.97
CA TYR A 27 -10.46 4.65 -12.50
C TYR A 27 -11.24 5.30 -13.65
N GLU A 28 -10.55 6.04 -14.53
CA GLU A 28 -11.15 6.67 -15.72
C GLU A 28 -11.82 5.67 -16.66
N GLU A 29 -11.28 4.44 -16.73
CA GLU A 29 -11.82 3.35 -17.53
C GLU A 29 -12.89 2.51 -16.80
N GLU A 30 -13.29 2.90 -15.59
CA GLU A 30 -14.26 2.20 -14.72
C GLU A 30 -13.84 0.76 -14.37
N ARG A 31 -12.53 0.49 -14.33
CA ARG A 31 -11.95 -0.82 -14.01
C ARG A 31 -11.30 -0.90 -12.64
N LEU A 32 -11.23 0.21 -11.90
CA LEU A 32 -10.60 0.26 -10.58
C LEU A 32 -11.50 -0.42 -9.52
N THR A 33 -11.29 -1.71 -9.32
CA THR A 33 -11.85 -2.51 -8.21
C THR A 33 -10.86 -2.65 -7.05
N PRO A 34 -11.21 -3.20 -5.87
CA PRO A 34 -10.21 -3.69 -4.92
C PRO A 34 -9.21 -4.67 -5.58
N GLY A 35 -7.99 -4.77 -5.03
CA GLY A 35 -6.93 -5.62 -5.57
C GLY A 35 -5.56 -4.94 -5.62
N VAL A 36 -4.50 -5.70 -5.37
CA VAL A 36 -3.13 -5.18 -5.37
C VAL A 36 -2.66 -4.94 -6.80
N ARG A 37 -2.29 -3.70 -7.12
CA ARG A 37 -1.64 -3.32 -8.40
C ARG A 37 -0.15 -3.13 -8.21
N ALA A 38 0.25 -2.63 -7.04
CA ALA A 38 1.63 -2.37 -6.70
C ALA A 38 1.99 -2.98 -5.34
N LEU A 39 3.07 -3.75 -5.31
CA LEU A 39 3.71 -4.21 -4.07
C LEU A 39 5.03 -3.49 -3.89
N LEU A 40 5.17 -2.81 -2.75
CA LEU A 40 6.37 -2.12 -2.34
C LEU A 40 7.05 -2.96 -1.25
N LEU A 41 8.23 -3.49 -1.56
CA LEU A 41 9.03 -4.31 -0.65
C LEU A 41 10.19 -3.48 -0.10
N TYR A 42 10.24 -3.40 1.23
CA TYR A 42 11.32 -2.74 1.96
C TYR A 42 12.05 -3.74 2.85
N PRO A 43 13.38 -3.66 2.96
CA PRO A 43 14.15 -4.52 3.86
C PRO A 43 13.89 -4.21 5.33
N MET A 44 13.58 -2.94 5.64
CA MET A 44 13.41 -2.44 6.99
C MET A 44 12.05 -1.76 7.18
N ASN A 45 11.42 -2.01 8.34
CA ASN A 45 10.15 -1.38 8.69
C ASN A 45 10.24 0.16 8.77
N ALA A 46 11.43 0.71 9.06
CA ALA A 46 11.63 2.16 9.08
C ALA A 46 11.38 2.79 7.70
N LEU A 47 11.98 2.22 6.64
CA LEU A 47 11.76 2.67 5.26
C LEU A 47 10.29 2.49 4.84
N ALA A 48 9.68 1.37 5.22
CA ALA A 48 8.25 1.15 4.98
C ALA A 48 7.37 2.22 5.64
N ASN A 49 7.73 2.68 6.85
CA ASN A 49 7.00 3.73 7.56
C ASN A 49 7.19 5.11 6.92
N ASP A 50 8.40 5.44 6.47
CA ASP A 50 8.65 6.70 5.76
C ASP A 50 7.82 6.78 4.47
N GLN A 51 7.69 5.65 3.77
CA GLN A 51 6.91 5.55 2.54
C GLN A 51 5.40 5.59 2.82
N LEU A 52 4.96 5.00 3.93
CA LEU A 52 3.58 5.14 4.40
C LEU A 52 3.22 6.61 4.67
N ARG A 53 4.11 7.38 5.32
CA ARG A 53 3.91 8.83 5.53
C ARG A 53 3.73 9.56 4.19
N ARG A 54 4.54 9.23 3.18
CA ARG A 54 4.42 9.86 1.86
C ARG A 54 3.10 9.49 1.16
N LEU A 55 2.64 8.25 1.26
CA LEU A 55 1.33 7.85 0.71
C LEU A 55 0.18 8.61 1.40
N ARG A 56 0.26 8.84 2.72
CA ARG A 56 -0.72 9.67 3.45
C ARG A 56 -0.74 11.11 2.95
N GLU A 57 0.42 11.71 2.71
CA GLU A 57 0.51 13.08 2.16
C GLU A 57 -0.17 13.17 0.79
N ILE A 58 0.08 12.20 -0.09
CA ILE A 58 -0.58 12.14 -1.41
C ILE A 58 -2.09 11.93 -1.26
N ALA A 59 -2.50 11.01 -0.39
CA ALA A 59 -3.90 10.72 -0.14
C ALA A 59 -4.67 11.93 0.38
N ARG A 60 -4.11 12.71 1.32
CA ARG A 60 -4.72 13.96 1.80
C ARG A 60 -4.99 14.93 0.65
N VAL A 61 -4.02 15.11 -0.25
CA VAL A 61 -4.17 15.98 -1.41
C VAL A 61 -5.24 15.45 -2.37
N MET A 62 -5.29 14.13 -2.62
CA MET A 62 -6.30 13.56 -3.50
C MET A 62 -7.70 13.61 -2.89
N GLU A 63 -7.86 13.30 -1.61
CA GLU A 63 -9.13 13.39 -0.90
C GLU A 63 -9.67 14.83 -0.87
N GLU A 64 -8.78 15.84 -0.84
CA GLU A 64 -9.18 17.25 -0.95
C GLU A 64 -9.54 17.67 -2.38
N LYS A 65 -8.74 17.24 -3.39
CA LYS A 65 -8.84 17.76 -4.77
C LYS A 65 -9.76 16.96 -5.68
N ILE A 66 -9.84 15.65 -5.48
CA ILE A 66 -10.55 14.66 -6.33
C ILE A 66 -11.19 13.56 -5.44
N PRO A 67 -12.10 13.92 -4.52
CA PRO A 67 -12.66 13.01 -3.51
C PRO A 67 -13.38 11.78 -4.09
N GLU A 68 -13.80 11.81 -5.35
CA GLU A 68 -14.39 10.69 -6.07
C GLU A 68 -13.39 9.55 -6.37
N VAL A 69 -12.09 9.86 -6.42
CA VAL A 69 -11.03 8.90 -6.71
C VAL A 69 -10.48 8.31 -5.40
N LYS A 70 -10.86 7.07 -5.11
CA LYS A 70 -10.38 6.35 -3.91
C LYS A 70 -9.27 5.36 -4.24
N ILE A 71 -8.01 5.80 -4.12
CA ILE A 71 -6.84 4.92 -4.26
C ILE A 71 -6.37 4.44 -2.89
N THR A 72 -6.63 3.17 -2.57
CA THR A 72 -6.32 2.60 -1.26
C THR A 72 -4.89 2.10 -1.14
N PHE A 73 -4.34 2.17 0.07
CA PHE A 73 -3.04 1.61 0.39
C PHE A 73 -3.02 1.02 1.80
N GLY A 74 -2.08 0.10 2.06
CA GLY A 74 -1.94 -0.51 3.39
C GLY A 74 -0.54 -1.03 3.65
N ARG A 75 -0.15 -1.09 4.92
CA ARG A 75 1.14 -1.65 5.37
C ARG A 75 0.89 -2.99 6.04
N TYR A 76 1.34 -4.07 5.41
CA TYR A 76 1.22 -5.44 5.91
C TYR A 76 2.58 -5.96 6.36
N VAL A 77 2.89 -5.77 7.64
CA VAL A 77 4.13 -6.22 8.29
C VAL A 77 3.80 -7.00 9.57
N GLY A 78 4.83 -7.48 10.29
CA GLY A 78 4.65 -8.31 11.49
C GLY A 78 3.74 -7.68 12.56
N ASP A 79 3.83 -6.36 12.74
CA ASP A 79 3.08 -5.61 13.76
C ASP A 79 1.78 -4.98 13.23
N THR A 80 1.33 -5.32 12.02
CA THR A 80 0.02 -4.87 11.50
C THR A 80 -1.11 -5.47 12.35
N PRO A 81 -1.97 -4.62 12.94
CA PRO A 81 -3.11 -5.06 13.74
C PRO A 81 -4.06 -5.99 12.99
N GLU A 82 -4.72 -6.91 13.70
CA GLU A 82 -5.63 -7.85 13.06
C GLU A 82 -6.95 -7.15 12.71
N THR A 83 -7.50 -6.36 13.64
CA THR A 83 -8.82 -5.73 13.49
C THR A 83 -8.75 -4.22 13.23
N LYS A 84 -9.78 -3.66 12.59
CA LYS A 84 -9.89 -2.22 12.31
C LYS A 84 -9.74 -1.37 13.58
N ARG A 85 -10.42 -1.74 14.66
CA ARG A 85 -10.39 -1.02 15.94
C ARG A 85 -8.98 -0.90 16.49
N GLU A 86 -8.23 -2.01 16.51
CA GLU A 86 -6.83 -2.02 16.95
C GLU A 86 -5.93 -1.20 16.02
N GLY A 87 -6.21 -1.23 14.71
CA GLY A 87 -5.59 -0.38 13.68
C GLY A 87 -5.69 1.11 14.02
N GLU A 88 -6.91 1.58 14.23
CA GLU A 88 -7.18 2.98 14.54
C GLU A 88 -6.62 3.41 15.91
N GLU A 89 -6.72 2.55 16.93
CA GLU A 89 -6.13 2.79 18.25
C GLU A 89 -4.61 2.96 18.14
N LYS A 90 -3.94 2.03 17.44
CA LYS A 90 -2.50 2.10 17.19
C LYS A 90 -2.13 3.36 16.42
N PHE A 91 -2.91 3.72 15.39
CA PHE A 91 -2.66 4.95 14.62
C PHE A 91 -2.71 6.18 15.53
N ARG A 92 -3.76 6.34 16.32
CA ARG A 92 -3.95 7.50 17.22
C ARG A 92 -2.82 7.63 18.24
N LEU A 93 -2.31 6.52 18.76
CA LEU A 93 -1.19 6.51 19.70
C LEU A 93 0.14 6.87 19.04
N MET A 94 0.37 6.45 17.80
CA MET A 94 1.65 6.62 17.10
C MET A 94 1.75 7.91 16.28
N ASN A 95 0.61 8.53 15.93
CA ASN A 95 0.54 9.69 15.03
C ASN A 95 -0.27 10.81 15.71
N LEU A 96 0.19 11.27 16.88
CA LEU A 96 -0.48 12.30 17.67
C LEU A 96 -0.65 13.60 16.86
N GLY A 97 -1.89 14.05 16.72
CA GLY A 97 -2.24 15.26 15.98
C GLY A 97 -2.34 15.07 14.46
N GLU A 98 -2.17 13.86 13.94
CA GLU A 98 -2.44 13.55 12.54
C GLU A 98 -3.86 13.01 12.36
N GLU A 99 -4.54 13.45 11.29
CA GLU A 99 -5.83 12.91 10.88
C GLU A 99 -5.64 11.67 10.01
N LEU A 100 -6.59 10.73 10.16
CA LEU A 100 -6.72 9.56 9.30
C LEU A 100 -7.18 9.96 7.91
N VAL A 101 -6.57 9.35 6.90
CA VAL A 101 -7.04 9.42 5.51
C VAL A 101 -7.96 8.23 5.24
N GLU A 102 -9.02 8.42 4.45
CA GLU A 102 -9.95 7.34 4.09
C GLU A 102 -9.27 6.23 3.28
N SER A 103 -8.21 6.60 2.57
CA SER A 103 -7.48 5.72 1.65
C SER A 103 -6.55 4.71 2.36
N GLU A 104 -6.28 4.85 3.66
CA GLU A 104 -5.37 3.96 4.39
C GLU A 104 -6.13 2.81 5.08
N LEU A 105 -5.76 1.57 4.74
CA LEU A 105 -6.23 0.36 5.43
C LEU A 105 -5.26 0.02 6.57
N LEU A 106 -5.75 0.03 7.81
CA LEU A 106 -4.91 -0.04 9.01
C LEU A 106 -4.76 -1.47 9.58
N SER A 107 -5.60 -2.40 9.14
CA SER A 107 -5.68 -3.75 9.70
C SER A 107 -5.61 -4.86 8.65
N ARG A 108 -5.21 -6.05 9.10
CA ARG A 108 -5.17 -7.25 8.25
C ARG A 108 -6.57 -7.65 7.78
N GLU A 109 -7.57 -7.51 8.63
CA GLU A 109 -8.98 -7.74 8.29
C GLU A 109 -9.43 -6.86 7.11
N GLU A 110 -9.25 -5.53 7.22
CA GLU A 110 -9.61 -4.60 6.15
C GLU A 110 -8.90 -4.94 4.83
N MET A 111 -7.58 -5.20 4.91
CA MET A 111 -6.79 -5.55 3.74
C MET A 111 -7.20 -6.90 3.12
N ARG A 112 -7.62 -7.89 3.90
CA ARG A 112 -8.08 -9.18 3.33
C ARG A 112 -9.47 -9.08 2.72
N GLU A 113 -10.37 -8.32 3.35
CA GLU A 113 -11.74 -8.14 2.85
C GLU A 113 -11.75 -7.33 1.54
N LYS A 114 -10.99 -6.23 1.50
CA LYS A 114 -10.86 -5.36 0.34
C LYS A 114 -9.39 -5.03 0.11
N PRO A 115 -8.65 -5.89 -0.61
CA PRO A 115 -7.23 -5.69 -0.88
C PRO A 115 -6.89 -4.29 -1.38
N PRO A 116 -5.87 -3.63 -0.81
CA PRO A 116 -5.50 -2.27 -1.19
C PRO A 116 -4.88 -2.24 -2.58
N HIS A 117 -4.93 -1.09 -3.25
CA HIS A 117 -4.28 -0.90 -4.55
C HIS A 117 -2.75 -0.91 -4.44
N ILE A 118 -2.22 -0.33 -3.35
CA ILE A 118 -0.79 -0.30 -3.04
C ILE A 118 -0.54 -1.03 -1.71
N LEU A 119 0.21 -2.13 -1.75
CA LEU A 119 0.56 -2.90 -0.57
C LEU A 119 2.04 -2.67 -0.22
N ILE A 120 2.32 -2.20 1.00
CA ILE A 120 3.68 -2.09 1.53
C ILE A 120 3.94 -3.31 2.43
N THR A 121 5.05 -4.02 2.20
CA THR A 121 5.47 -5.14 3.07
C THR A 121 7.00 -5.26 3.12
N ASN A 122 7.49 -6.28 3.83
CA ASN A 122 8.90 -6.64 3.91
C ASN A 122 9.11 -8.09 3.47
N TYR A 123 10.37 -8.50 3.26
CA TYR A 123 10.68 -9.85 2.75
C TYR A 123 10.13 -10.97 3.64
N ALA A 124 10.23 -10.83 4.96
CA ALA A 124 9.72 -11.82 5.90
C ALA A 124 8.20 -11.99 5.79
N MET A 125 7.47 -10.88 5.68
CA MET A 125 6.01 -10.94 5.54
C MET A 125 5.56 -11.33 4.14
N LEU A 126 6.31 -11.02 3.09
CA LEU A 126 6.03 -11.55 1.77
C LEU A 126 6.03 -13.08 1.74
N GLU A 127 7.02 -13.71 2.38
CA GLU A 127 7.06 -15.17 2.48
C GLU A 127 5.80 -15.73 3.16
N TYR A 128 5.38 -15.12 4.28
CA TYR A 128 4.13 -15.52 4.94
C TYR A 128 2.90 -15.28 4.07
N LEU A 129 2.84 -14.16 3.37
CA LEU A 129 1.74 -13.78 2.50
C LEU A 129 1.56 -14.78 1.34
N LEU A 130 2.65 -15.30 0.78
CA LEU A 130 2.64 -16.30 -0.29
C LEU A 130 2.27 -17.72 0.19
N LEU A 131 2.49 -18.02 1.48
CA LEU A 131 2.27 -19.36 2.03
C LEU A 131 0.95 -19.52 2.78
N ARG A 132 0.37 -18.43 3.30
CA ARG A 132 -0.82 -18.49 4.16
C ARG A 132 -2.10 -18.45 3.33
N PRO A 133 -2.97 -19.47 3.40
CA PRO A 133 -4.25 -19.46 2.67
C PRO A 133 -5.15 -18.27 3.03
N LYS A 134 -5.10 -17.79 4.28
CA LYS A 134 -5.86 -16.62 4.75
C LYS A 134 -5.47 -15.30 4.06
N ASP A 135 -4.26 -15.25 3.51
CA ASP A 135 -3.72 -14.07 2.82
C ASP A 135 -3.76 -14.25 1.28
N SER A 136 -4.37 -15.35 0.80
CA SER A 136 -4.60 -15.60 -0.63
C SER A 136 -5.33 -14.48 -1.38
N PRO A 137 -6.24 -13.67 -0.79
CA PRO A 137 -6.91 -12.60 -1.55
C PRO A 137 -5.97 -11.55 -2.17
N PHE A 138 -4.73 -11.46 -1.68
CA PHE A 138 -3.73 -10.56 -2.27
C PHE A 138 -3.13 -11.10 -3.57
N PHE A 139 -3.05 -12.43 -3.76
CA PHE A 139 -2.27 -13.09 -4.82
C PHE A 139 -3.05 -14.14 -5.62
N ASP A 140 -4.24 -14.51 -5.17
CA ASP A 140 -5.14 -15.45 -5.82
C ASP A 140 -6.59 -14.94 -5.79
N GLY A 141 -7.46 -15.54 -6.60
CA GLY A 141 -8.88 -15.18 -6.69
C GLY A 141 -9.17 -13.99 -7.61
N GLU A 142 -10.30 -13.32 -7.37
CA GLU A 142 -10.82 -12.26 -8.24
C GLU A 142 -9.89 -11.04 -8.31
N TYR A 143 -9.21 -10.72 -7.20
CA TYR A 143 -8.42 -9.50 -7.03
C TYR A 143 -6.94 -9.63 -7.45
N ALA A 144 -6.51 -10.81 -7.87
CA ALA A 144 -5.11 -11.10 -8.19
C ALA A 144 -4.73 -10.91 -9.68
N LYS A 145 -5.68 -10.55 -10.54
CA LYS A 145 -5.45 -10.49 -11.99
C LYS A 145 -4.76 -9.22 -12.46
N ASN A 146 -4.71 -8.18 -11.62
CA ASN A 146 -4.33 -6.82 -12.01
C ASN A 146 -2.97 -6.38 -11.44
N TRP A 147 -2.14 -7.34 -11.00
CA TRP A 147 -0.78 -7.06 -10.55
C TRP A 147 0.05 -6.41 -11.68
N LYS A 148 0.68 -5.27 -11.39
CA LYS A 148 1.41 -4.49 -12.40
C LYS A 148 2.82 -4.07 -11.97
N PHE A 149 3.00 -3.71 -10.70
CA PHE A 149 4.25 -3.16 -10.18
C PHE A 149 4.78 -3.96 -9.00
N LEU A 150 6.07 -4.24 -9.05
CA LEU A 150 6.87 -4.73 -7.92
C LEU A 150 8.03 -3.75 -7.74
N VAL A 151 8.06 -3.08 -6.60
CA VAL A 151 9.13 -2.14 -6.25
C VAL A 151 9.96 -2.77 -5.14
N LEU A 152 11.26 -2.87 -5.37
CA LEU A 152 12.23 -3.37 -4.42
C LEU A 152 13.12 -2.18 -4.04
N ASP A 153 13.00 -1.67 -2.81
CA ASP A 153 14.00 -0.73 -2.32
C ASP A 153 15.17 -1.51 -1.73
N GLU A 154 16.39 -1.05 -2.01
CA GLU A 154 17.65 -1.68 -1.57
C GLU A 154 17.82 -3.16 -2.01
N ALA A 155 17.50 -3.48 -3.27
CA ALA A 155 17.98 -4.74 -3.86
C ALA A 155 19.51 -4.63 -4.10
N HIS A 156 20.30 -5.32 -3.27
CA HIS A 156 21.75 -5.45 -3.40
C HIS A 156 22.13 -6.72 -4.19
#